data_AF-A0A534P3P3-F1
#
_entry.id   AF-A0A534P3P3-F1
#
_cell.length_a   1.000
_cell.length_b   1.000
_cell.length_c   1.000
_cell.angle_alpha   90.00
_cell.angle_beta   90.00
_cell.angle_gamma   90.00
#
_symmetry.space_group_name_H-M   'P 1'
#
loop_
_entity.id
_entity.type
_entity.pdbx_description
1 polymer ?
#
loop_
_entity_poly.entity_id
_entity_poly.type
_entity_poly.pdbx_seq_one_letter_code
_entity_poly.pdbx_strand_id
1 'polypeptide(L)'
;MRLAPTLVLVIFAAAALLWLSRDPAIHREGFPAGSSFGTGPEGTSLARAWLEATGSKVSTLSRPLDPAQLPAGAALLRLDAPPYRDGASPLAKDAPALTAQEEDLVRRGARLVLAIR
;
A
#
# COMPACT_ATOMS: atom_id res chain seq x y z
N MET A 1 -39.36 -28.60 -3.89
CA MET A 1 -38.08 -28.87 -4.60
C MET A 1 -37.25 -27.58 -4.69
N ARG A 2 -36.42 -27.26 -3.69
CA ARG A 2 -35.43 -26.14 -3.73
C ARG A 2 -34.17 -26.42 -2.91
N LEU A 3 -33.88 -27.68 -2.57
CA LEU A 3 -32.73 -28.07 -1.73
C LEU A 3 -31.41 -28.14 -2.50
N ALA A 4 -31.47 -28.37 -3.82
CA ALA A 4 -30.29 -28.45 -4.68
C ALA A 4 -29.45 -27.15 -4.72
N PRO A 5 -30.03 -25.94 -4.91
CA PRO A 5 -29.22 -24.72 -4.99
C PRO A 5 -28.57 -24.35 -3.65
N THR A 6 -29.24 -24.60 -2.52
CA THR A 6 -28.67 -24.34 -1.18
C THR A 6 -27.48 -25.24 -0.88
N LEU A 7 -27.53 -26.51 -1.29
CA LEU A 7 -26.42 -27.44 -1.06
C LEU A 7 -25.18 -27.01 -1.84
N VAL A 8 -25.35 -26.60 -3.10
CA VAL A 8 -24.25 -26.10 -3.95
C VAL A 8 -23.63 -24.84 -3.35
N LEU A 9 -24.44 -23.91 -2.85
CA LEU A 9 -23.95 -22.70 -2.18
C LEU A 9 -23.11 -23.02 -0.95
N VAL A 10 -23.57 -23.95 -0.10
CA VAL A 10 -22.86 -24.35 1.12
C VAL A 10 -21.54 -25.04 0.79
N ILE A 11 -21.53 -25.94 -0.20
CA ILE A 11 -20.31 -26.61 -0.67
C ILE A 11 -19.32 -25.59 -1.23
N PHE A 12 -19.79 -24.66 -2.05
CA PHE A 12 -18.95 -23.61 -2.62
C PHE A 12 -18.36 -22.71 -1.52
N ALA A 13 -19.18 -22.25 -0.57
CA ALA A 13 -18.72 -21.44 0.54
C ALA A 13 -17.68 -22.15 1.41
N ALA A 14 -17.89 -23.44 1.71
CA ALA A 14 -16.94 -24.24 2.47
C ALA A 14 -15.61 -24.43 1.72
N ALA A 15 -15.67 -24.69 0.41
CA ALA A 15 -14.48 -24.81 -0.44
C ALA A 15 -13.71 -23.49 -0.55
N ALA A 16 -14.43 -22.37 -0.71
CA ALA A 16 -13.84 -21.04 -0.75
C ALA A 16 -13.16 -20.67 0.59
N LEU A 17 -13.81 -20.93 1.72
CA LEU A 17 -13.23 -20.72 3.05
C LEU A 17 -12.00 -21.59 3.29
N LEU A 18 -12.05 -22.86 2.88
CA LEU A 18 -10.90 -23.77 3.00
C LEU A 18 -9.74 -23.33 2.11
N TRP A 19 -10.02 -22.90 0.89
CA TRP A 19 -9.01 -22.35 -0.02
C TRP A 19 -8.39 -21.08 0.55
N LEU A 20 -9.22 -20.14 1.03
CA LEU A 20 -8.80 -18.89 1.66
C LEU A 20 -7.93 -19.14 2.90
N SER A 21 -8.29 -20.12 3.73
CA SER A 21 -7.50 -20.50 4.92
C SER A 21 -6.13 -21.10 4.58
N ARG A 22 -5.98 -21.63 3.36
CA ARG A 22 -4.75 -22.23 2.87
C ARG A 22 -3.98 -21.33 1.92
N ASP A 23 -4.48 -20.13 1.60
CA ASP A 23 -3.81 -19.23 0.68
C ASP A 23 -2.61 -18.57 1.37
N PRO A 24 -1.36 -18.91 0.97
CA PRO A 24 -0.17 -18.29 1.54
C PRO A 24 -0.07 -16.79 1.19
N ALA A 25 -0.84 -16.29 0.22
CA ALA A 25 -0.90 -14.86 -0.08
C ALA A 25 -1.52 -14.04 1.07
N ILE A 26 -2.45 -14.61 1.84
CA ILE A 26 -3.02 -13.96 3.03
C ILE A 26 -2.02 -13.92 4.18
N HIS A 27 -1.09 -14.87 4.23
CA HIS A 27 -0.02 -14.92 5.24
C HIS A 27 1.25 -14.16 4.83
N ARG A 28 1.31 -13.59 3.62
CA ARG A 28 2.49 -12.84 3.14
C ARG A 28 2.57 -11.40 3.64
N GLU A 29 1.55 -10.88 4.29
CA GLU A 29 1.55 -9.52 4.82
C GLU A 29 1.40 -9.53 6.33
N GLY A 30 2.47 -9.88 7.03
CA GLY A 30 2.46 -9.89 8.48
C GLY A 30 3.87 -9.77 9.02
N PHE A 31 4.58 -8.70 8.67
CA PHE A 31 5.74 -8.34 9.46
C PHE A 31 5.28 -8.22 10.93
N PRO A 32 6.02 -8.79 11.90
CA PRO A 32 5.62 -8.74 13.30
C PRO A 32 5.38 -7.28 13.73
N ALA A 33 4.41 -7.06 14.61
CA ALA A 33 4.06 -5.72 15.10
C ALA A 33 5.34 -4.98 15.57
N GLY A 34 5.54 -3.76 15.06
CA GLY A 34 6.74 -2.95 15.33
C GLY A 34 7.96 -3.23 14.44
N SER A 35 7.86 -4.15 13.47
CA SER A 35 8.93 -4.40 12.50
C SER A 35 9.12 -3.19 11.56
N SER A 36 10.37 -2.76 11.40
CA SER A 36 10.77 -1.71 10.44
C SER A 36 10.48 -2.06 8.98
N PHE A 37 10.21 -3.34 8.70
CA PHE A 37 9.83 -3.81 7.37
C PHE A 37 8.30 -3.76 7.13
N GLY A 38 7.49 -3.59 8.18
CA GLY A 38 6.05 -3.40 8.06
C GLY A 38 5.71 -2.05 7.42
N THR A 39 4.90 -2.06 6.36
CA THR A 39 4.39 -0.84 5.72
C THR A 39 3.08 -0.34 6.35
N GLY A 40 2.48 -1.15 7.24
CA GLY A 40 1.32 -0.77 8.04
C GLY A 40 1.61 0.28 9.12
N PRO A 41 0.58 0.74 9.85
CA PRO A 41 0.72 1.75 10.90
C PRO A 41 1.77 1.41 11.96
N GLU A 42 1.91 0.13 12.29
CA GLU A 42 2.85 -0.37 13.30
C GLU A 42 4.30 -0.42 12.82
N GLY A 43 4.55 -0.76 11.54
CA GLY A 43 5.91 -0.82 11.00
C GLY A 43 6.46 0.54 10.57
N THR A 44 5.57 1.49 10.28
CA THR A 44 5.89 2.92 10.09
C THR A 44 5.80 3.73 11.37
N SER A 45 5.54 3.09 12.52
CA SER A 45 5.23 3.76 13.79
C SER A 45 6.30 4.75 14.22
N LEU A 46 7.59 4.42 14.07
CA LEU A 46 8.69 5.32 14.43
C LEU A 46 8.75 6.55 13.53
N ALA A 47 8.65 6.37 12.22
CA ALA A 47 8.66 7.48 11.26
C ALA A 47 7.44 8.39 11.46
N ARG A 48 6.26 7.79 11.70
CA ARG A 48 5.04 8.55 12.04
C ARG A 48 5.22 9.33 13.34
N ALA A 49 5.63 8.66 14.41
CA ALA A 49 5.81 9.29 15.72
C ALA A 49 6.83 10.44 15.67
N TRP A 50 7.91 10.27 14.91
CA TRP A 50 8.87 11.34 14.69
C TRP A 50 8.24 12.52 13.94
N LEU A 51 7.56 12.28 12.81
CA LEU A 51 6.92 13.34 12.03
C LEU A 51 5.84 14.10 12.82
N GLU A 52 5.04 13.38 13.60
CA GLU A 52 4.03 13.96 14.49
C GLU A 52 4.68 14.82 15.59
N ALA A 53 5.77 14.34 16.20
CA ALA A 53 6.53 15.10 17.19
C ALA A 53 7.14 16.39 16.61
N THR A 54 7.53 16.38 15.34
CA THR A 54 8.02 17.58 14.62
C THR A 54 6.88 18.52 14.17
N GLY A 55 5.63 18.24 14.54
CA GLY A 55 4.46 19.07 14.24
C GLY A 55 3.81 18.81 12.89
N SER A 56 4.15 17.71 12.21
CA SER A 56 3.53 17.34 10.93
C SER A 56 2.25 16.54 11.13
N LYS A 57 1.20 16.86 10.37
CA LYS A 57 -0.04 16.06 10.36
C LYS A 57 0.15 14.86 9.43
N VAL A 58 0.28 13.67 10.00
CA VAL A 58 0.47 12.43 9.23
C VAL A 58 -0.86 11.69 9.09
N SER A 59 -1.19 11.25 7.89
CA SER A 59 -2.33 10.37 7.62
C SER A 59 -1.91 9.19 6.77
N THR A 60 -2.50 8.03 7.03
CA THR A 60 -2.28 6.83 6.22
C THR A 60 -3.39 6.70 5.21
N LEU A 61 -3.00 6.49 3.96
CA LEU A 61 -3.91 6.21 2.88
C LEU A 61 -4.12 4.70 2.81
N SER A 62 -5.29 4.25 3.24
CA SER A 62 -5.73 2.85 3.18
C SER A 62 -6.49 2.51 1.90
N ARG A 63 -6.72 3.51 1.03
CA ARG A 63 -7.40 3.39 -0.26
C ARG A 63 -6.54 4.00 -1.37
N PRO A 64 -6.77 3.60 -2.64
CA PRO A 64 -6.11 4.21 -3.79
C PRO A 64 -6.25 5.74 -3.78
N LEU A 65 -5.20 6.41 -4.25
CA LEU A 65 -5.05 7.84 -4.25
C LEU A 65 -6.20 8.53 -5.00
N ASP A 66 -6.90 9.47 -4.33
CA ASP A 66 -7.72 10.47 -5.02
C ASP A 66 -6.97 11.81 -4.97
N PRO A 67 -6.33 12.23 -6.07
CA PRO A 67 -5.59 13.49 -6.13
C PRO A 67 -6.45 14.69 -5.73
N ALA A 68 -7.77 14.69 -5.93
CA ALA A 68 -8.62 15.83 -5.60
C ALA A 68 -8.73 16.07 -4.08
N GLN A 69 -8.42 15.07 -3.26
CA GLN A 69 -8.56 15.14 -1.80
C GLN A 69 -7.26 15.55 -1.08
N LEU A 70 -6.17 15.71 -1.83
CA LEU A 70 -4.86 16.01 -1.27
C LEU A 70 -4.56 17.52 -1.34
N PRO A 71 -4.11 18.15 -0.24
CA PRO A 71 -3.75 19.55 -0.24
C PRO A 71 -2.53 19.83 -1.14
N ALA A 72 -2.48 21.01 -1.75
CA ALA A 72 -1.48 21.42 -2.76
C ALA A 72 -0.01 21.48 -2.26
N GLY A 73 0.25 21.18 -0.99
CA GLY A 73 1.59 21.05 -0.40
C GLY A 73 1.83 19.73 0.32
N ALA A 74 0.98 18.73 0.10
CA ALA A 74 1.12 17.42 0.74
C ALA A 74 2.45 16.76 0.37
N ALA A 75 3.09 16.11 1.34
CA ALA A 75 4.19 15.19 1.09
C ALA A 75 3.66 13.76 1.13
N LEU A 76 3.81 13.03 0.03
CA LEU A 76 3.42 11.63 -0.09
C LEU A 76 4.66 10.74 0.05
N LEU A 77 4.63 9.79 0.99
CA LEU A 77 5.70 8.80 1.17
C LEU A 77 5.28 7.48 0.51
N ARG A 78 6.02 7.05 -0.52
CA ARG A 78 5.82 5.74 -1.16
C ARG A 78 6.77 4.73 -0.53
N LEU A 79 6.21 3.77 0.21
CA LEU A 79 6.97 2.79 0.98
C LEU A 79 7.41 1.56 0.17
N ASP A 80 6.71 1.27 -0.93
CA ASP A 80 7.00 0.15 -1.84
C ASP A 80 7.64 0.65 -3.14
N ALA A 81 8.62 1.55 -3.05
CA ALA A 81 9.35 1.96 -4.24
C ALA A 81 10.21 0.78 -4.77
N PRO A 82 10.25 0.54 -6.10
CA PRO A 82 11.11 -0.50 -6.65
C PRO A 82 12.58 -0.24 -6.28
N PRO A 83 13.35 -1.30 -5.95
CA PRO A 83 14.72 -1.15 -5.48
C PRO A 83 15.61 -0.52 -6.57
N TYR A 84 16.54 0.34 -6.15
CA TYR A 84 17.57 0.90 -7.01
C TYR A 84 18.60 -0.20 -7.33
N ARG A 85 18.48 -0.87 -8.47
CA ARG A 85 19.46 -1.89 -8.92
C ARG A 85 20.53 -1.23 -9.79
N ASP A 86 21.79 -1.31 -9.34
CA ASP A 86 23.01 -1.17 -10.15
C ASP A 86 23.10 0.06 -11.07
N GLY A 87 22.87 1.26 -10.52
CA GLY A 87 23.01 2.52 -11.28
C GLY A 87 21.92 2.74 -12.34
N ALA A 88 21.00 1.79 -12.51
CA ALA A 88 19.77 1.99 -13.22
C ALA A 88 18.77 2.65 -12.27
N SER A 89 18.30 3.83 -12.66
CA SER A 89 17.22 4.49 -11.96
C SER A 89 16.00 3.54 -11.85
N PRO A 90 15.27 3.51 -10.73
CA PRO A 90 14.03 2.75 -10.58
C PRO A 90 12.93 3.17 -11.57
N LEU A 91 13.18 4.25 -12.32
CA LEU A 91 12.68 4.47 -13.68
C LEU A 91 13.21 3.36 -14.60
N ALA A 92 12.64 2.15 -14.54
CA ALA A 92 12.83 1.19 -15.61
C ALA A 92 12.58 1.92 -16.94
N LYS A 93 13.46 1.72 -17.93
CA LYS A 93 13.45 2.47 -19.20
C LYS A 93 12.09 2.48 -19.91
N ASP A 94 11.25 1.49 -19.60
CA ASP A 94 9.95 1.23 -20.22
C ASP A 94 8.75 1.36 -19.26
N ALA A 95 8.95 1.73 -17.99
CA ALA A 95 7.86 1.95 -17.02
C ALA A 95 7.95 3.35 -16.39
N PRO A 96 6.87 4.14 -16.40
CA PRO A 96 6.89 5.46 -15.79
C PRO A 96 7.10 5.32 -14.27
N ALA A 97 8.07 6.06 -13.69
CA ALA A 97 8.30 6.01 -12.22
C ALA A 97 7.11 6.52 -11.42
N LEU A 98 6.32 7.39 -12.05
CA LEU A 98 5.12 7.99 -11.51
C LEU A 98 3.92 7.46 -12.28
N THR A 99 2.89 7.07 -11.54
CA THR A 99 1.55 6.96 -12.10
C THR A 99 1.05 8.33 -12.54
N ALA A 100 0.08 8.37 -13.47
CA ALA A 100 -0.52 9.64 -13.91
C ALA A 100 -1.09 10.47 -12.74
N GLN A 101 -1.57 9.80 -11.68
CA GLN A 101 -2.07 10.45 -10.46
C GLN A 101 -0.95 11.08 -9.62
N GLU A 102 0.18 10.40 -9.47
CA GLU A 102 1.35 10.94 -8.78
C GLU A 102 1.96 12.12 -9.56
N GLU A 103 1.95 12.05 -10.89
CA GLU A 103 2.44 13.13 -11.74
C GLU A 103 1.56 14.39 -11.61
N ASP A 104 0.23 14.24 -11.62
CA ASP A 104 -0.70 15.36 -11.38
C ASP A 104 -0.49 15.99 -10.00
N LEU A 105 -0.21 15.18 -8.98
CA LEU A 105 0.15 15.69 -7.64
C LEU A 105 1.40 16.54 -7.65
N VAL A 106 2.48 16.04 -8.25
CA VAL A 106 3.75 16.78 -8.33
C VAL A 106 3.56 18.07 -9.12
N ARG A 107 2.81 18.04 -10.22
CA ARG A 107 2.48 19.23 -11.02
C ARG A 107 1.68 20.27 -10.25
N ARG A 108 0.84 19.85 -9.29
CA ARG A 108 0.07 20.74 -8.40
C ARG A 108 0.86 21.26 -7.20
N GLY A 109 2.15 20.90 -7.08
CA GLY A 109 3.05 21.39 -6.03
C GLY A 109 3.24 20.45 -4.83
N ALA A 110 2.62 19.26 -4.86
CA ALA A 110 2.87 18.24 -3.86
C ALA A 110 4.26 17.62 -4.03
N ARG A 111 4.80 17.04 -2.96
CA ARG A 111 6.12 16.38 -2.96
C ARG A 111 5.94 14.87 -2.85
N LEU A 112 6.58 14.11 -3.73
CA LEU A 112 6.65 12.65 -3.63
C LEU A 112 8.02 12.24 -3.08
N VAL A 113 8.03 11.48 -1.99
CA VAL A 113 9.22 10.91 -1.36
C VAL A 113 9.19 9.41 -1.55
N LEU A 114 10.17 8.88 -2.27
CA LEU A 114 10.33 7.45 -2.48
C LEU A 114 11.18 6.89 -1.34
N ALA A 115 10.61 6.02 -0.50
CA ALA A 115 11.38 5.27 0.47
C ALA A 115 12.03 4.08 -0.26
N ILE A 116 13.28 4.26 -0.65
CA ILE A 116 14.10 3.19 -1.24
C ILE A 116 14.58 2.32 -0.07
N ARG A 117 14.28 1.01 -0.14
CA ARG A 117 14.80 0.00 0.79
C ARG A 117 16.05 -0.67 0.23
#